data_AF-A0A1I7H8D1-F1
#
_entry.id   AF-A0A1I7H8D1-F1
#
_cell.length_a   1.000
_cell.length_b   1.000
_cell.length_c   1.000
_cell.angle_alpha   90.00
_cell.angle_beta   90.00
_cell.angle_gamma   90.00
#
_symmetry.space_group_name_H-M   'P 1'
#
loop_
_entity.id
_entity.type
_entity.pdbx_description
1 polymer ?
#
loop_
_entity_poly.entity_id
_entity_poly.type
_entity_poly.pdbx_seq_one_letter_code
_entity_poly.pdbx_strand_id
1 'polypeptide(L)'
;MIRKSIVIWSIVCFSLLTGCAEHSARRGQKIVAIETRLQLGKAYLVERDLPAAKYHFQKILLAEPRHPEAHLGMALHEQYAGRPETASQHYRMAMQYAAGSDTVVHHYHAFLCEQKQYEEAKELVTGSVESNIYSIDFKLQRGSNETNSPEHSSLCDKGE
;
A
#
# COMPACT_ATOMS: atom_id res chain seq x y z
N MET A 1 20.88 -68.18 -3.65
CA MET A 1 20.19 -67.11 -2.89
C MET A 1 20.65 -65.69 -3.26
N ILE A 2 21.89 -65.50 -3.71
CA ILE A 2 22.50 -64.18 -4.03
C ILE A 2 21.83 -63.43 -5.21
N ARG A 3 21.32 -64.12 -6.24
CA ARG A 3 20.62 -63.48 -7.40
C ARG A 3 19.31 -62.78 -7.04
N LYS A 4 18.59 -63.22 -6.00
CA LYS A 4 17.31 -62.61 -5.58
C LYS A 4 17.55 -61.29 -4.86
N SER A 5 18.60 -61.20 -4.05
CA SER A 5 18.98 -59.99 -3.31
C SER A 5 19.45 -58.85 -4.21
N ILE A 6 20.13 -59.17 -5.32
CA ILE A 6 20.58 -58.19 -6.32
C ILE A 6 19.39 -57.54 -7.05
N VAL A 7 18.37 -58.32 -7.41
CA VAL A 7 17.17 -57.79 -8.09
C VAL A 7 16.35 -56.92 -7.14
N ILE A 8 16.24 -57.31 -5.87
CA ILE A 8 15.53 -56.52 -4.84
C ILE A 8 16.23 -55.17 -4.62
N TRP A 9 17.57 -55.15 -4.52
CA TRP A 9 18.32 -53.91 -4.39
C TRP A 9 18.23 -53.02 -5.64
N SER A 10 18.20 -53.62 -6.83
CA SER A 10 18.05 -52.87 -8.09
C SER A 10 16.69 -52.21 -8.22
N ILE A 11 15.62 -52.84 -7.73
CA ILE A 11 14.26 -52.27 -7.71
C ILE A 11 14.16 -51.13 -6.69
N VAL A 12 14.74 -51.31 -5.50
CA VAL A 12 14.77 -50.26 -4.45
C VAL A 12 15.53 -49.01 -4.92
N CYS A 13 16.66 -49.19 -5.60
CA CYS A 13 17.40 -48.06 -6.20
C CYS A 13 16.61 -47.37 -7.31
N PHE A 14 15.84 -48.10 -8.12
CA PHE A 14 15.06 -47.52 -9.21
C PHE A 14 13.86 -46.69 -8.69
N SER A 15 13.25 -47.10 -7.57
CA SER A 15 12.17 -46.35 -6.92
C SER A 15 12.61 -45.03 -6.26
N LEU A 16 13.89 -44.84 -5.98
CA LEU A 16 14.43 -43.61 -5.40
C LEU A 16 14.63 -42.48 -6.44
N LEU A 17 14.54 -42.79 -7.74
CA LEU A 17 14.78 -41.83 -8.83
C LEU A 17 13.52 -41.16 -9.39
N THR A 18 12.31 -41.61 -9.04
CA THR A 18 11.03 -41.08 -9.55
C THR A 18 10.46 -39.89 -8.76
N GLY A 19 11.21 -39.35 -7.80
CA GLY A 19 10.71 -38.34 -6.87
C GLY A 19 11.21 -36.92 -7.11
N CYS A 20 11.29 -36.39 -8.34
CA CYS A 20 11.59 -34.96 -8.58
C CYS A 20 11.22 -34.51 -10.02
N ALA A 21 9.94 -34.34 -10.32
CA ALA A 21 9.52 -33.64 -11.56
C ALA A 21 8.44 -32.56 -11.34
N GLU A 22 8.03 -32.30 -10.09
CA GLU A 22 6.84 -31.47 -9.80
C GLU A 22 7.17 -30.15 -9.08
N HIS A 23 8.35 -29.57 -9.33
CA HIS A 23 8.77 -28.30 -8.70
C HIS A 23 8.89 -27.12 -9.67
N SER A 24 8.78 -27.34 -10.98
CA SER A 24 8.96 -26.29 -11.99
C SER A 24 7.70 -25.43 -12.22
N ALA A 25 6.50 -25.98 -12.03
CA ALA A 25 5.24 -25.27 -12.30
C ALA A 25 4.89 -24.19 -11.25
N ARG A 26 5.34 -24.32 -9.99
CA ARG A 26 5.05 -23.33 -8.92
C ARG A 26 5.95 -22.10 -8.92
N ARG A 27 7.02 -22.09 -9.72
CA ARG A 27 8.02 -21.00 -9.75
C ARG A 27 7.50 -19.73 -10.46
N GLY A 28 6.40 -19.81 -11.21
CA GLY A 28 5.84 -18.70 -11.99
C GLY A 28 4.81 -17.82 -11.28
N GLN A 29 4.14 -18.30 -10.23
CA GLN A 29 3.18 -17.50 -9.46
C GLN A 29 3.79 -17.15 -8.11
N LYS A 30 4.57 -16.07 -8.09
CA LYS A 30 5.04 -15.50 -6.82
C LYS A 30 3.84 -14.81 -6.18
N ILE A 31 3.13 -15.52 -5.30
CA ILE A 31 2.04 -14.93 -4.51
C ILE A 31 2.65 -13.79 -3.69
N VAL A 32 2.32 -12.56 -4.06
CA VAL A 32 2.69 -11.39 -3.29
C VAL A 32 1.68 -11.30 -2.16
N ALA A 33 2.12 -11.63 -0.94
CA ALA A 33 1.37 -11.32 0.27
C ALA A 33 1.33 -9.79 0.44
N ILE A 34 0.33 -9.15 -0.19
CA ILE A 34 0.15 -7.70 -0.24
C ILE A 34 0.02 -7.14 1.17
N GLU A 35 -0.92 -7.68 1.95
CA GLU A 35 -1.18 -7.24 3.33
C GLU A 35 0.06 -7.33 4.22
N THR A 36 0.75 -8.48 4.23
CA THR A 36 1.98 -8.65 5.01
C THR A 36 3.05 -7.65 4.61
N ARG A 37 3.21 -7.39 3.30
CA ARG A 37 4.18 -6.39 2.82
C ARG A 37 3.76 -4.98 3.20
N LEU A 38 2.47 -4.68 3.19
CA LEU A 38 1.97 -3.36 3.55
C LEU A 38 2.28 -3.08 5.02
N GLN A 39 2.02 -4.05 5.91
CA GLN A 39 2.33 -3.94 7.33
C GLN A 39 3.85 -3.80 7.58
N LEU A 40 4.68 -4.60 6.90
CA LEU A 40 6.13 -4.48 7.01
C LEU A 40 6.64 -3.12 6.50
N GLY A 41 6.15 -2.67 5.35
CA GLY A 41 6.52 -1.35 4.81
C GLY A 41 6.18 -0.21 5.75
N LYS A 42 4.99 -0.27 6.38
CA LYS A 42 4.56 0.69 7.41
C LYS A 42 5.44 0.62 8.66
N ALA A 43 5.76 -0.57 9.14
CA ALA A 43 6.64 -0.75 10.30
C ALA A 43 8.03 -0.13 10.04
N TYR A 44 8.63 -0.39 8.88
CA TYR A 44 9.93 0.18 8.52
C TYR A 44 9.88 1.70 8.32
N LEU A 45 8.76 2.28 7.87
CA LEU A 45 8.58 3.74 7.87
C LEU A 45 8.61 4.34 9.28
N VAL A 46 7.98 3.67 10.25
CA VAL A 46 7.98 4.09 11.66
C VAL A 46 9.41 4.04 12.20
N GLU A 47 10.18 3.01 11.87
CA GLU A 47 11.59 2.87 12.26
C GLU A 47 12.56 3.76 11.48
N ARG A 48 12.08 4.50 10.47
CA ARG A 48 12.89 5.31 9.53
C ARG A 48 13.90 4.50 8.71
N ASP A 49 13.70 3.18 8.59
CA ASP A 49 14.40 2.36 7.61
C ASP A 49 13.75 2.55 6.23
N LEU A 50 14.13 3.65 5.58
CA LEU A 50 13.60 4.03 4.27
C LEU A 50 13.89 2.96 3.18
N PRO A 51 15.10 2.38 3.08
CA PRO A 51 15.37 1.29 2.15
C PRO A 51 14.43 0.08 2.32
N ALA A 52 14.22 -0.39 3.55
CA ALA A 52 13.35 -1.53 3.82
C ALA A 52 11.88 -1.20 3.52
N ALA A 53 11.41 -0.02 3.94
CA ALA A 53 10.06 0.45 3.64
C ALA A 53 9.79 0.47 2.12
N LYS A 54 10.68 1.10 1.35
CA LYS A 54 10.59 1.18 -0.11
C LYS A 54 10.54 -0.18 -0.76
N TYR A 55 11.39 -1.11 -0.32
CA TYR A 55 11.40 -2.47 -0.85
C TYR A 55 10.02 -3.13 -0.74
N HIS A 56 9.36 -3.02 0.40
CA HIS A 56 8.05 -3.63 0.62
C HIS A 56 6.94 -3.00 -0.23
N PHE A 57 6.86 -1.67 -0.28
CA PHE A 57 5.87 -0.99 -1.12
C PHE A 57 6.09 -1.23 -2.60
N GLN A 58 7.34 -1.27 -3.07
CA GLN A 58 7.65 -1.60 -4.46
C GLN A 58 7.19 -3.01 -4.84
N LYS A 59 7.30 -3.99 -3.94
CA LYS A 59 6.77 -5.34 -4.23
C LYS A 59 5.25 -5.36 -4.36
N ILE A 60 4.54 -4.50 -3.62
CA ILE A 60 3.10 -4.32 -3.79
C ILE A 60 2.83 -3.67 -5.13
N LEU A 61 3.47 -2.53 -5.44
CA LEU A 61 3.22 -1.79 -6.68
C LEU A 61 3.64 -2.53 -7.96
N LEU A 62 4.57 -3.48 -7.87
CA LEU A 62 4.89 -4.39 -8.98
C LEU A 62 3.76 -5.39 -9.26
N ALA A 63 3.00 -5.79 -8.25
CA ALA A 63 1.87 -6.70 -8.38
C ALA A 63 0.56 -5.96 -8.65
N GLU A 64 0.36 -4.84 -7.97
CA GLU A 64 -0.82 -3.99 -8.01
C GLU A 64 -0.40 -2.53 -8.20
N PRO A 65 -0.14 -2.08 -9.45
CA PRO A 65 0.35 -0.74 -9.74
C PRO A 65 -0.59 0.42 -9.33
N ARG A 66 -1.82 0.11 -8.92
CA ARG A 66 -2.84 1.08 -8.50
C ARG A 66 -3.21 0.95 -7.03
N HIS A 67 -2.41 0.26 -6.22
CA HIS A 67 -2.72 0.05 -4.80
C HIS A 67 -2.58 1.37 -4.02
N PRO A 68 -3.67 1.94 -3.47
CA PRO A 68 -3.65 3.28 -2.91
C PRO A 68 -2.77 3.40 -1.66
N GLU A 69 -2.82 2.44 -0.74
CA GLU A 69 -2.03 2.44 0.49
C GLU A 69 -0.53 2.25 0.23
N ALA A 70 -0.14 1.50 -0.81
CA ALA A 70 1.25 1.38 -1.19
C ALA A 70 1.78 2.68 -1.82
N HIS A 71 0.95 3.40 -2.58
CA HIS A 71 1.29 4.75 -3.02
C HIS A 71 1.39 5.74 -1.84
N LEU A 72 0.47 5.68 -0.88
CA LEU A 72 0.57 6.50 0.35
C LEU A 72 1.88 6.19 1.12
N GLY A 73 2.23 4.91 1.27
CA GLY A 73 3.49 4.49 1.88
C GLY A 73 4.73 5.02 1.13
N MET A 74 4.72 4.98 -0.20
CA MET A 74 5.79 5.58 -1.01
C MET A 74 5.83 7.10 -0.90
N ALA A 75 4.69 7.77 -0.76
CA ALA A 75 4.63 9.23 -0.58
C ALA A 75 5.31 9.64 0.74
N LEU A 76 4.94 8.98 1.84
CA LEU A 76 5.55 9.19 3.16
C LEU A 76 7.05 8.85 3.17
N HIS A 77 7.44 7.76 2.50
CA HIS A 77 8.84 7.40 2.30
C HIS A 77 9.62 8.54 1.63
N GLU A 78 9.16 9.05 0.49
CA GLU A 78 9.88 10.09 -0.26
C GLU A 78 9.84 11.45 0.47
N GLN A 79 8.79 11.73 1.26
CA GLN A 79 8.73 12.88 2.15
C GLN A 79 9.84 12.81 3.22
N TYR A 80 9.98 11.67 3.91
CA TYR A 80 11.08 11.46 4.88
C TYR A 80 12.46 11.45 4.21
N ALA A 81 12.54 11.06 2.94
CA ALA A 81 13.77 11.13 2.15
C ALA A 81 14.10 12.55 1.65
N GLY A 82 13.26 13.56 1.94
CA GLY A 82 13.47 14.94 1.51
C GLY A 82 13.26 15.16 0.02
N ARG A 83 12.36 14.39 -0.62
CA ARG A 83 12.07 14.44 -2.07
C ARG A 83 10.61 14.82 -2.32
N PRO A 84 10.23 16.08 -2.06
CA PRO A 84 8.84 16.51 -2.04
C PRO A 84 8.14 16.36 -3.39
N GLU A 85 8.85 16.53 -4.51
CA GLU A 85 8.26 16.40 -5.85
C GLU A 85 7.80 14.96 -6.12
N THR A 86 8.61 13.98 -5.68
CA THR A 86 8.26 12.55 -5.84
C THR A 86 7.20 12.14 -4.82
N ALA A 87 7.25 12.67 -3.60
CA ALA A 87 6.21 12.47 -2.59
C ALA A 87 4.85 12.96 -3.10
N SER A 88 4.79 14.18 -3.64
CA SER A 88 3.60 14.79 -4.23
C SER A 88 2.99 13.93 -5.35
N GLN A 89 3.82 13.35 -6.22
CA GLN A 89 3.34 12.41 -7.24
C GLN A 89 2.65 11.20 -6.61
N HIS A 90 3.26 10.57 -5.62
CA HIS A 90 2.68 9.40 -4.96
C HIS A 90 1.41 9.73 -4.15
N TYR A 91 1.35 10.90 -3.51
CA TYR A 91 0.13 11.39 -2.87
C TYR A 91 -1.03 11.55 -3.86
N ARG A 92 -0.78 12.15 -5.03
CA ARG A 92 -1.81 12.23 -6.09
C ARG A 92 -2.28 10.87 -6.56
N MET A 93 -1.38 9.90 -6.73
CA MET A 93 -1.77 8.54 -7.12
C MET A 93 -2.60 7.85 -6.02
N ALA A 94 -2.23 8.02 -4.75
CA ALA A 94 -3.01 7.49 -3.62
C ALA A 94 -4.42 8.09 -3.58
N MET A 95 -4.55 9.41 -3.76
CA MET A 95 -5.85 10.08 -3.85
C MET A 95 -6.67 9.64 -5.06
N GLN A 96 -6.02 9.42 -6.21
CA GLN A 96 -6.69 8.98 -7.43
C GLN A 96 -7.33 7.59 -7.25
N TYR A 97 -6.67 6.68 -6.55
CA TYR A 97 -7.12 5.29 -6.41
C TYR A 97 -7.92 5.03 -5.13
N ALA A 98 -7.92 5.95 -4.18
CA ALA A 98 -8.76 5.93 -2.98
C ALA A 98 -9.35 7.31 -2.72
N ALA A 99 -10.15 7.81 -3.66
CA ALA A 99 -10.87 9.07 -3.51
C ALA A 99 -11.74 9.03 -2.24
N GLY A 100 -11.62 10.04 -1.39
CA GLY A 100 -12.35 10.13 -0.12
C GLY A 100 -11.80 9.27 1.02
N SER A 101 -10.60 8.68 0.89
CA SER A 101 -9.92 8.07 2.04
C SER A 101 -9.42 9.15 3.00
N ASP A 102 -10.05 9.26 4.17
CA ASP A 102 -9.65 10.21 5.23
C ASP A 102 -8.17 10.09 5.59
N THR A 103 -7.62 8.87 5.54
CA THR A 103 -6.19 8.64 5.81
C THR A 103 -5.30 9.27 4.74
N VAL A 104 -5.63 9.09 3.46
CA VAL A 104 -4.84 9.69 2.37
C VAL A 104 -4.98 11.21 2.40
N VAL A 105 -6.20 11.73 2.60
CA VAL A 105 -6.47 13.18 2.71
C VAL A 105 -5.67 13.78 3.87
N HIS A 106 -5.68 13.15 5.04
CA HIS A 106 -4.95 13.64 6.22
C HIS A 106 -3.44 13.76 5.95
N HIS A 107 -2.81 12.70 5.43
CA HIS A 107 -1.38 12.72 5.15
C HIS A 107 -1.01 13.67 4.01
N TYR A 108 -1.80 13.73 2.94
CA TYR A 108 -1.50 14.63 1.83
C TYR A 108 -1.72 16.10 2.22
N HIS A 109 -2.75 16.40 3.00
CA HIS A 109 -2.97 17.74 3.56
C HIS A 109 -1.79 18.18 4.44
N ALA A 110 -1.34 17.33 5.36
CA ALA A 110 -0.18 17.62 6.21
C ALA A 110 1.08 17.88 5.38
N PHE A 111 1.34 17.05 4.35
CA PHE A 111 2.44 17.27 3.41
C PHE A 111 2.32 18.63 2.70
N LEU A 112 1.14 19.00 2.21
CA LEU A 112 0.95 20.30 1.55
C LEU A 112 1.19 21.48 2.51
N CYS A 113 0.78 21.37 3.79
CA CYS A 113 1.12 22.37 4.81
C CYS A 113 2.64 22.47 5.01
N GLU A 114 3.36 21.34 5.11
CA GLU A 114 4.83 21.31 5.25
C GLU A 114 5.53 21.98 4.05
N GLN A 115 4.97 21.83 2.86
CA GLN A 115 5.45 22.45 1.63
C GLN A 115 5.00 23.92 1.45
N LYS A 116 4.27 24.49 2.42
CA LYS A 116 3.68 25.85 2.36
C LYS A 116 2.67 26.04 1.23
N GLN A 117 2.05 24.95 0.76
CA GLN A 117 1.05 24.95 -0.29
C GLN A 117 -0.37 25.01 0.30
N TYR A 118 -0.66 26.09 1.04
CA TYR A 118 -1.87 26.20 1.86
C TYR A 118 -3.18 26.20 1.05
N GLU A 119 -3.19 26.85 -0.12
CA GLU A 119 -4.37 26.87 -0.98
C GLU A 119 -4.70 25.47 -1.54
N GLU A 120 -3.69 24.73 -2.00
CA GLU A 120 -3.87 23.35 -2.47
C GLU A 120 -4.34 22.43 -1.33
N ALA A 121 -3.82 22.63 -0.11
CA ALA A 121 -4.25 21.89 1.07
C ALA A 121 -5.74 22.12 1.37
N LYS A 122 -6.18 23.39 1.33
CA LYS A 122 -7.58 23.75 1.54
C LYS A 122 -8.50 23.17 0.46
N GLU A 123 -8.11 23.30 -0.81
CA GLU A 123 -8.85 22.75 -1.94
C GLU A 123 -9.01 21.23 -1.81
N LEU A 124 -7.92 20.52 -1.45
CA LEU A 124 -7.92 19.07 -1.25
C LEU A 124 -8.99 18.63 -0.26
N VAL A 125 -9.10 19.32 0.89
CA VAL A 125 -10.12 18.99 1.91
C VAL A 125 -11.51 19.31 1.40
N THR A 126 -11.73 20.49 0.82
CA THR A 126 -13.07 20.88 0.33
C THR A 126 -13.60 19.92 -0.75
N GLY A 127 -12.77 19.55 -1.72
CA GLY A 127 -13.16 18.59 -2.76
C GLY A 127 -13.37 17.17 -2.23
N SER A 128 -12.60 16.77 -1.20
CA SER A 128 -12.78 15.46 -0.55
C SER A 128 -14.07 15.39 0.26
N VAL A 129 -14.42 16.46 0.97
CA VAL A 129 -15.68 16.58 1.72
C VAL A 129 -16.86 16.53 0.76
N GLU A 130 -16.82 17.25 -0.36
CA GLU A 130 -17.90 17.22 -1.35
C GLU A 130 -18.08 15.81 -1.94
N SER A 131 -16.99 15.14 -2.33
CA SER A 131 -17.05 13.74 -2.78
C SER A 131 -17.60 12.79 -1.72
N ASN A 132 -17.23 12.99 -0.45
CA ASN A 132 -17.72 12.17 0.64
C ASN A 132 -19.22 12.42 0.87
N ILE A 133 -19.67 13.68 0.93
CA ILE A 133 -21.09 14.06 1.04
C ILE A 133 -21.91 13.44 -0.08
N TYR A 134 -21.49 13.53 -1.34
CA TYR A 134 -22.19 12.86 -2.44
C TYR A 134 -22.26 11.33 -2.26
N SER A 135 -21.19 10.71 -1.73
CA SER A 135 -21.18 9.27 -1.44
C SER A 135 -22.06 8.89 -0.24
N ILE A 136 -22.19 9.79 0.75
CA ILE A 136 -23.00 9.64 1.95
C ILE A 136 -24.47 9.89 1.61
N ASP A 137 -24.81 10.92 0.84
CA ASP A 137 -26.16 11.22 0.34
C ASP A 137 -26.72 10.07 -0.49
N PHE A 138 -25.88 9.44 -1.33
CA PHE A 138 -26.25 8.20 -2.03
C PHE A 138 -26.59 7.05 -1.05
N LYS A 139 -25.93 6.98 0.11
CA LYS A 139 -26.21 5.98 1.16
C LYS A 139 -27.35 6.39 2.11
N LEU A 140 -27.64 7.69 2.24
CA LEU A 140 -28.55 8.27 3.23
C LEU A 140 -29.83 8.86 2.63
N GLN A 141 -30.36 8.27 1.56
CA GLN A 141 -31.75 8.52 1.16
C GLN A 141 -32.76 7.85 2.13
N ARG A 142 -32.53 8.03 3.44
CA ARG A 142 -33.49 7.92 4.54
C ARG A 142 -33.03 8.75 5.75
N GLY A 143 -33.22 10.07 5.69
CA GLY A 143 -33.61 10.89 6.84
C GLY A 143 -32.52 11.60 7.67
N SER A 144 -32.83 12.88 7.92
CA SER A 144 -32.35 13.83 8.96
C SER A 144 -30.96 14.47 8.85
N ASN A 145 -31.00 15.79 8.66
CA ASN A 145 -30.20 16.84 9.31
C ASN A 145 -29.24 16.36 10.39
N GLU A 146 -27.96 16.75 10.30
CA GLU A 146 -27.33 17.57 11.34
C GLU A 146 -25.99 18.13 10.88
N THR A 147 -25.80 19.39 11.28
CA THR A 147 -24.63 20.24 11.17
C THR A 147 -23.39 19.62 11.81
N ASN A 148 -22.29 19.50 11.06
CA ASN A 148 -20.95 19.73 11.59
C ASN A 148 -19.95 19.93 10.45
N SER A 149 -19.44 21.15 10.31
CA SER A 149 -18.23 21.41 9.53
C SER A 149 -17.07 20.70 10.21
N PRO A 150 -16.31 19.82 9.52
CA PRO A 150 -15.16 19.21 10.16
C PRO A 150 -14.03 20.26 10.27
N GLU A 151 -13.50 20.40 11.47
CA GLU A 151 -12.38 21.27 11.89
C GLU A 151 -11.04 20.90 11.19
N HIS A 152 -11.01 20.81 9.86
CA HIS A 152 -9.78 20.51 9.12
C HIS A 152 -8.89 21.73 8.91
N SER A 153 -9.32 22.94 9.27
CA SER A 153 -8.55 24.17 9.11
C SER A 153 -7.39 24.33 10.09
N SER A 154 -7.36 23.61 11.21
CA SER A 154 -6.42 23.89 12.31
C SER A 154 -5.01 23.27 12.18
N LEU A 155 -4.74 22.48 11.12
CA LEU A 155 -3.47 21.76 11.00
C LEU A 155 -2.35 22.59 10.34
N CYS A 156 -2.67 23.46 9.37
CA CYS A 156 -1.68 24.36 8.77
C CYS A 156 -1.39 25.60 9.64
N ASP A 157 -2.32 26.01 10.51
CA ASP A 157 -2.26 27.28 11.26
C ASP A 157 -1.29 27.28 12.47
N LYS A 158 -0.67 26.13 12.80
CA LYS A 158 0.28 26.02 13.94
C LYS A 158 1.73 26.32 13.58
N GLY A 159 2.00 26.79 12.36
CA GLY A 159 3.34 26.95 11.79
C GLY A 159 3.85 28.39 11.63
N GLU A 160 3.20 29.38 12.26
CA GLU A 160 3.70 30.76 12.35
C GLU A 160 4.56 31.00 13.61
#